data_AF-A0A953JYZ6-F1
#
_entry.id   AF-A0A953JYZ6-F1
#
_cell.length_a   1.000
_cell.length_b   1.000
_cell.length_c   1.000
_cell.angle_alpha   90.00
_cell.angle_beta   90.00
_cell.angle_gamma   90.00
#
_symmetry.space_group_name_H-M   'P 1'
#
loop_
_entity.id
_entity.type
_entity.pdbx_description
1 polymer ?
#
loop_
_entity_poly.entity_id
_entity_poly.type
_entity_poly.pdbx_seq_one_letter_code
_entity_poly.pdbx_strand_id
1 'polypeptide(L)'
;MYSNSNYVLLALIIERITNTPFHQWMREQIFLPLNLNDTYVDETNQNFLPKIATPYNEIGKYKFAVAENTSKDIGASNIYTTANDLSRWMGYFLHPKKGWEQEFDLMLTRDTLNNGEKNHYAFGVFVEELLGNKRIQHSGGEAFHYLSKF
;
A
#
# COMPACT_ATOMS: atom_id res chain seq x y z
N MET A 1 4.00 8.60 15.39
CA MET A 1 5.29 8.07 14.91
C MET A 1 4.99 6.91 13.97
N TYR A 2 5.56 6.91 12.77
CA TYR A 2 5.39 5.82 11.79
C TYR A 2 6.40 4.70 12.06
N SER A 3 6.00 3.44 11.87
CA SER A 3 6.86 2.27 12.06
C SER A 3 6.43 1.12 11.15
N ASN A 4 7.31 0.69 10.26
CA ASN A 4 7.08 -0.47 9.39
C ASN A 4 6.81 -1.75 10.19
N SER A 5 7.49 -1.92 11.33
CA SER A 5 7.32 -3.11 12.18
C SER A 5 5.88 -3.28 12.68
N ASN A 6 5.13 -2.18 12.83
CA ASN A 6 3.71 -2.26 13.19
C ASN A 6 2.89 -2.94 12.09
N TYR A 7 3.17 -2.62 10.83
CA TYR A 7 2.47 -3.19 9.67
C TYR A 7 2.89 -4.63 9.38
N VAL A 8 4.17 -4.96 9.58
CA VAL A 8 4.64 -6.35 9.54
C VAL A 8 3.93 -7.20 10.60
N LEU A 9 3.79 -6.68 11.82
CA LEU A 9 3.06 -7.36 12.88
C LEU A 9 1.57 -7.54 12.54
N LEU A 10 0.92 -6.54 11.92
CA LEU A 10 -0.48 -6.65 11.48
C LEU A 10 -0.67 -7.76 10.45
N ALA A 11 0.22 -7.89 9.46
CA ALA A 11 0.18 -9.00 8.50
C ALA A 11 0.27 -10.36 9.20
N LEU A 12 1.21 -10.52 10.14
CA LEU A 12 1.34 -11.74 10.93
C LEU A 12 0.10 -12.06 11.77
N ILE A 13 -0.55 -11.05 12.35
CA ILE A 13 -1.79 -11.23 13.11
C ILE A 13 -2.90 -11.77 12.20
N ILE A 14 -3.04 -11.20 10.99
CA ILE A 14 -4.02 -11.66 9.99
C ILE A 14 -3.77 -13.12 9.64
N GLU A 15 -2.52 -13.51 9.32
CA GLU A 15 -2.19 -14.90 9.00
C GLU A 15 -2.51 -15.85 10.16
N ARG A 16 -2.19 -15.45 11.40
CA ARG A 16 -2.42 -16.28 12.59
C ARG A 16 -3.89 -16.48 12.89
N ILE A 17 -4.72 -15.46 12.72
CA ILE A 17 -6.17 -15.53 13.01
C ILE A 17 -6.90 -16.28 11.91
N THR A 18 -6.51 -16.06 10.64
CA THR A 18 -7.21 -16.60 9.48
C THR A 18 -6.67 -17.96 9.04
N ASN A 19 -5.49 -18.35 9.54
CA ASN A 19 -4.74 -19.53 9.10
C ASN A 19 -4.54 -19.58 7.58
N THR A 20 -4.41 -18.41 6.95
CA THR A 20 -4.26 -18.22 5.50
C THR A 20 -3.02 -17.34 5.25
N PRO A 21 -2.15 -17.66 4.26
CA PRO A 21 -1.02 -16.80 3.91
C PRO A 21 -1.47 -15.38 3.55
N PHE A 22 -0.69 -14.37 3.94
CA PHE A 22 -1.09 -12.97 3.83
C PHE A 22 -1.38 -12.55 2.39
N HIS A 23 -0.54 -12.93 1.42
CA HIS A 23 -0.81 -12.66 0.00
C HIS A 23 -2.14 -13.22 -0.49
N GLN A 24 -2.49 -14.44 -0.07
CA GLN A 24 -3.73 -15.10 -0.46
C GLN A 24 -4.92 -14.39 0.18
N TRP A 25 -4.83 -14.10 1.47
CA TRP A 25 -5.87 -13.37 2.20
C TRP A 25 -6.13 -11.99 1.58
N MET A 26 -5.07 -11.22 1.28
CA MET A 26 -5.20 -9.91 0.61
C MET A 26 -5.87 -10.04 -0.76
N ARG A 27 -5.50 -11.05 -1.54
CA ARG A 27 -6.11 -11.30 -2.85
C ARG A 27 -7.61 -11.59 -2.74
N GLU A 28 -7.99 -12.51 -1.86
CA GLU A 28 -9.37 -13.00 -1.74
C GLU A 28 -10.30 -12.01 -1.03
N GLN A 29 -9.80 -11.35 0.01
CA GLN A 29 -10.63 -10.51 0.88
C GLN A 29 -10.61 -9.04 0.50
N ILE A 30 -9.55 -8.54 -0.15
CA ILE A 30 -9.40 -7.11 -0.48
C ILE A 30 -9.37 -6.89 -1.99
N PHE A 31 -8.39 -7.47 -2.70
CA PHE A 31 -8.13 -7.10 -4.09
C PHE A 31 -9.25 -7.54 -5.04
N LEU A 32 -9.67 -8.81 -4.99
CA LEU A 32 -10.76 -9.30 -5.84
C LEU A 32 -12.10 -8.59 -5.52
N PRO A 33 -12.52 -8.44 -4.24
CA PRO A 33 -13.74 -7.73 -3.90
C PRO A 33 -13.73 -6.25 -4.32
N LEU A 34 -12.58 -5.59 -4.38
CA LEU A 34 -12.44 -4.20 -4.84
C LEU A 34 -12.12 -4.08 -6.34
N ASN A 35 -12.10 -5.19 -7.06
CA ASN A 35 -11.77 -5.30 -8.48
C ASN A 35 -10.33 -4.87 -8.84
N LEU A 36 -9.39 -4.95 -7.90
CA LEU A 36 -7.97 -4.64 -8.09
C LEU A 36 -7.23 -5.87 -8.67
N ASN A 37 -7.59 -6.24 -9.90
CA ASN A 37 -7.22 -7.52 -10.50
C ASN A 37 -5.72 -7.64 -10.84
N ASP A 38 -5.04 -6.51 -11.04
CA ASP A 38 -3.62 -6.42 -11.37
C ASP A 38 -2.82 -5.97 -10.13
N THR A 39 -3.32 -6.29 -8.94
CA THR A 39 -2.71 -5.98 -7.64
C THR A 39 -2.44 -7.26 -6.86
N TYR A 40 -1.23 -7.40 -6.32
CA TYR A 40 -0.81 -8.56 -5.54
C TYR A 40 0.27 -8.21 -4.51
N VAL A 41 0.41 -9.08 -3.51
CA VAL A 41 1.54 -9.04 -2.57
C VAL A 41 2.63 -9.97 -3.10
N ASP A 42 3.85 -9.46 -3.25
CA ASP A 42 5.01 -10.24 -3.66
C ASP A 42 5.75 -10.83 -2.44
N GLU A 43 5.63 -12.14 -2.24
CA GLU A 43 6.30 -12.86 -1.14
C GLU A 43 7.56 -13.61 -1.57
N THR A 44 7.70 -13.90 -2.86
CA THR A 44 8.70 -14.86 -3.37
C THR A 44 9.65 -14.26 -4.40
N ASN A 45 9.52 -12.97 -4.73
CA ASN A 45 10.17 -12.33 -5.88
C ASN A 45 9.89 -13.05 -7.21
N GLN A 46 8.85 -13.89 -7.25
CA GLN A 46 8.42 -14.58 -8.45
C GLN A 46 7.37 -13.69 -9.10
N ASN A 47 7.85 -12.74 -9.89
CA ASN A 47 7.04 -11.86 -10.74
C ASN A 47 5.82 -12.58 -11.35
N PHE A 48 4.65 -12.45 -10.73
CA PHE A 48 3.43 -13.13 -11.16
C PHE A 48 2.73 -12.44 -12.34
N LEU A 49 3.09 -11.18 -12.62
CA LEU A 49 2.56 -10.41 -13.74
C LEU A 49 3.56 -10.31 -14.90
N PRO A 50 3.12 -10.47 -16.17
CA PRO A 50 4.00 -10.49 -17.33
C PRO A 50 4.60 -9.12 -17.70
N LYS A 51 4.20 -8.03 -17.04
CA LYS A 51 4.59 -6.64 -17.38
C LYS A 51 4.89 -5.78 -16.15
N ILE A 52 5.91 -6.17 -15.39
CA ILE A 52 6.37 -5.40 -14.23
C ILE A 52 7.47 -4.42 -14.67
N ALA A 53 7.38 -3.19 -14.17
CA ALA A 53 8.40 -2.17 -14.38
C ALA A 53 9.74 -2.65 -13.81
N THR A 54 10.85 -2.44 -14.54
CA THR A 54 12.15 -2.91 -14.08
C THR A 54 12.68 -1.98 -12.98
N PRO A 55 12.98 -2.49 -11.78
CA PRO A 55 13.56 -1.67 -10.73
C PRO A 55 14.99 -1.23 -11.09
N TYR A 56 15.39 -0.03 -10.68
CA TYR A 56 16.71 0.53 -10.97
C TYR A 56 17.22 1.46 -9.86
N ASN A 57 18.54 1.56 -9.77
CA ASN A 57 19.28 2.46 -8.88
C ASN A 57 20.15 3.44 -9.67
N GLU A 58 20.26 4.68 -9.20
CA GLU A 58 21.29 5.60 -9.68
C GLU A 58 22.65 5.20 -9.09
N ILE A 59 23.61 4.85 -9.94
CA ILE A 59 24.97 4.41 -9.55
C ILE A 59 26.03 5.49 -9.83
N GLY A 60 25.56 6.71 -10.12
CA GLY A 60 26.37 7.86 -10.49
C GLY A 60 25.54 8.80 -11.35
N LYS A 61 26.01 10.05 -11.53
CA LYS A 61 25.26 11.10 -12.22
C LYS A 61 24.75 10.61 -13.60
N TYR A 62 23.43 10.48 -13.72
CA TYR A 62 22.73 9.98 -14.92
C TYR A 62 23.11 8.55 -15.36
N LYS A 63 23.60 7.71 -14.44
CA LYS A 63 23.92 6.30 -14.68
C LYS A 63 23.03 5.43 -13.82
N PHE A 64 22.38 4.46 -14.45
CA PHE A 64 21.42 3.59 -13.79
C PHE A 64 21.79 2.12 -13.97
N ALA A 65 21.62 1.33 -12.93
CA ALA A 65 21.71 -0.13 -12.98
C ALA A 65 20.38 -0.76 -12.58
N VAL A 66 20.08 -1.93 -13.14
CA VAL A 66 18.95 -2.74 -12.67
C VAL A 66 19.18 -3.07 -11.20
N ALA A 67 18.14 -2.86 -10.40
CA ALA A 67 18.12 -3.22 -8.99
C ALA A 67 17.41 -4.56 -8.80
N GLU A 68 17.61 -5.17 -7.65
CA GLU A 68 16.78 -6.30 -7.21
C GLU A 68 15.95 -5.83 -6.01
N ASN A 69 14.66 -6.15 -6.02
CA ASN A 69 13.86 -6.02 -4.82
C ASN A 69 14.17 -7.22 -3.91
N THR A 70 14.81 -6.97 -2.78
CA THR A 70 15.07 -8.00 -1.76
C THR A 70 14.28 -7.74 -0.47
N SER A 71 13.33 -6.79 -0.50
CA SER A 71 12.51 -6.44 0.66
C SER A 71 11.65 -7.61 1.09
N LYS A 72 11.62 -7.86 2.41
CA LYS A 72 10.77 -8.89 3.03
C LYS A 72 9.78 -8.29 4.02
N ASP A 73 9.56 -6.98 3.93
CA ASP A 73 8.71 -6.23 4.86
C ASP A 73 7.23 -6.37 4.47
N ILE A 74 6.76 -7.61 4.35
CA ILE A 74 5.37 -7.95 4.03
C ILE A 74 4.43 -7.30 5.06
N GLY A 75 3.39 -6.62 4.56
CA GLY A 75 2.45 -5.83 5.36
C GLY A 75 2.79 -4.34 5.36
N ALA A 76 4.07 -3.97 5.52
CA ALA A 76 4.52 -2.58 5.39
C ALA A 76 4.78 -2.18 3.93
N SER A 77 5.12 -3.15 3.09
CA SER A 77 5.53 -2.98 1.69
C SER A 77 5.09 -4.18 0.82
N ASN A 78 5.69 -4.32 -0.37
CA ASN A 78 5.59 -5.43 -1.31
C ASN A 78 4.22 -5.63 -1.97
N ILE A 79 3.38 -4.60 -2.00
CA ILE A 79 2.22 -4.57 -2.89
C ILE A 79 2.66 -4.02 -4.25
N TYR A 80 2.48 -4.83 -5.29
CA TYR A 80 2.62 -4.42 -6.68
C TYR A 80 1.24 -4.17 -7.26
N THR A 81 1.11 -3.09 -8.03
CA THR A 81 -0.17 -2.66 -8.60
C THR A 81 0.05 -1.91 -9.93
N THR A 82 -1.04 -1.57 -10.61
CA THR A 82 -1.03 -0.73 -11.81
C THR A 82 -1.60 0.65 -11.52
N ALA A 83 -1.34 1.63 -12.40
CA ALA A 83 -1.94 2.95 -12.27
C ALA A 83 -3.50 2.90 -12.30
N ASN A 84 -4.07 1.97 -13.08
CA ASN A 84 -5.52 1.78 -13.16
C ASN A 84 -6.11 1.25 -11.84
N ASP A 85 -5.46 0.25 -11.23
CA ASP A 85 -5.90 -0.29 -9.94
C ASP A 85 -5.72 0.73 -8.82
N LEU A 86 -4.58 1.41 -8.79
CA LEU A 86 -4.32 2.47 -7.81
C LEU A 86 -5.33 3.62 -7.94
N SER A 87 -5.70 4.02 -9.16
CA SER A 87 -6.74 5.02 -9.39
C SER A 87 -8.11 4.57 -8.86
N ARG A 88 -8.45 3.29 -8.99
CA ARG A 88 -9.70 2.73 -8.42
C ARG A 88 -9.65 2.75 -6.89
N TRP A 89 -8.55 2.29 -6.30
CA TRP A 89 -8.33 2.34 -4.86
C TRP A 89 -8.47 3.76 -4.31
N MET A 90 -7.85 4.74 -4.95
CA MET A 90 -7.98 6.15 -4.57
C MET A 90 -9.42 6.66 -4.71
N GLY A 91 -10.14 6.25 -5.76
CA GLY A 91 -11.54 6.61 -5.96
C GLY A 91 -12.47 6.14 -4.83
N TYR A 92 -12.17 5.01 -4.20
CA TYR A 92 -12.99 4.48 -3.10
C TYR A 92 -12.93 5.32 -1.82
N PHE A 93 -11.92 6.16 -1.62
CA PHE A 93 -11.92 7.13 -0.52
C PHE A 93 -12.93 8.27 -0.71
N LEU A 94 -13.39 8.52 -1.94
CA LEU A 94 -14.40 9.52 -2.27
C LEU A 94 -15.78 8.89 -2.45
N HIS A 95 -15.81 7.73 -3.11
CA HIS A 95 -17.01 6.98 -3.42
C HIS A 95 -16.76 5.49 -3.10
N PRO A 96 -16.89 5.09 -1.82
CA PRO A 96 -16.65 3.72 -1.42
C PRO A 96 -17.50 2.74 -2.23
N LYS A 97 -16.94 1.56 -2.50
CA LYS A 97 -17.72 0.49 -3.11
C LYS A 97 -18.83 0.08 -2.16
N LYS A 98 -20.01 -0.27 -2.69
CA LYS A 98 -21.12 -0.79 -1.89
C LYS A 98 -20.66 -1.97 -1.02
N GLY A 99 -20.88 -1.87 0.28
CA GLY A 99 -20.46 -2.86 1.29
C GLY A 99 -19.05 -2.64 1.85
N TRP A 100 -18.38 -1.54 1.48
CA TRP A 100 -17.04 -1.15 1.96
C TRP A 100 -17.04 0.24 2.63
N GLU A 101 -18.20 0.88 2.79
CA GLU A 101 -18.32 2.23 3.31
C GLU A 101 -17.70 2.35 4.71
N GLN A 102 -17.97 1.37 5.58
CA GLN A 102 -17.49 1.39 6.97
C GLN A 102 -15.97 1.23 7.05
N GLU A 103 -15.38 0.41 6.20
CA GLU A 103 -13.95 0.14 6.13
C GLU A 103 -13.20 1.41 5.69
N PHE A 104 -13.68 2.10 4.66
CA PHE A 104 -13.07 3.36 4.21
C PHE A 104 -13.27 4.49 5.23
N ASP A 105 -14.40 4.55 5.92
CA ASP A 105 -14.62 5.50 7.01
C ASP A 105 -13.68 5.23 8.20
N LEU A 106 -13.52 3.95 8.57
CA LEU A 106 -12.59 3.54 9.62
C LEU A 106 -11.16 3.95 9.26
N MET A 107 -10.75 3.75 8.00
CA MET A 107 -9.41 4.15 7.54
C MET A 107 -9.11 5.64 7.73
N LEU A 108 -10.14 6.49 7.74
CA LEU A 108 -10.03 7.94 7.90
C LEU A 108 -10.22 8.43 9.33
N THR A 109 -10.43 7.51 10.28
CA THR A 109 -10.65 7.84 11.69
C THR A 109 -9.33 8.28 12.35
N ARG A 110 -9.35 9.48 12.93
CA ARG A 110 -8.17 10.10 13.57
C ARG A 110 -8.29 10.09 15.09
N ASP A 111 -7.33 9.44 15.73
CA ASP A 111 -7.17 9.46 17.18
C ASP A 111 -6.82 10.86 17.71
N THR A 112 -7.09 11.08 18.99
CA THR A 112 -6.66 12.27 19.71
C THR A 112 -5.36 11.93 20.46
N LEU A 113 -4.32 12.73 20.24
CA LEU A 113 -3.04 12.60 20.90
C LEU A 113 -3.12 13.06 22.37
N ASN A 114 -2.11 12.71 23.17
CA ASN A 114 -2.06 13.07 24.60
C ASN A 114 -2.08 14.59 24.86
N ASN A 115 -1.73 15.40 23.86
CA ASN A 115 -1.78 16.86 23.91
C ASN A 115 -3.12 17.46 23.43
N GLY A 116 -4.11 16.62 23.09
CA GLY A 116 -5.43 17.03 22.61
C GLY A 116 -5.53 17.28 21.10
N GLU A 117 -4.42 17.26 20.37
CA GLU A 117 -4.42 17.43 18.91
C GLU A 117 -4.89 16.16 18.20
N LYS A 118 -5.41 16.32 16.97
CA LYS A 118 -5.78 15.17 16.13
C LYS A 118 -4.55 14.59 15.46
N ASN A 119 -4.39 13.28 15.53
CA ASN A 119 -3.35 12.57 14.81
C ASN A 119 -3.58 12.72 13.30
N HIS A 120 -2.54 13.13 12.59
CA HIS A 120 -2.57 13.28 11.13
C HIS A 120 -2.42 11.94 10.40
N TYR A 121 -1.99 10.88 11.09
CA TYR A 121 -1.84 9.54 10.55
C TYR A 121 -2.90 8.61 11.15
N ALA A 122 -3.70 7.99 10.29
CA ALA A 122 -4.77 7.06 10.65
C ALA A 122 -4.38 5.62 10.31
N PHE A 123 -5.32 4.78 9.92
CA PHE A 123 -5.07 3.37 9.58
C PHE A 123 -4.41 3.22 8.20
N GLY A 124 -3.14 3.60 8.08
CA GLY A 124 -2.38 3.44 6.83
C GLY A 124 -2.43 4.63 5.88
N VAL A 125 -3.01 5.76 6.29
CA VAL A 125 -3.08 6.97 5.47
C VAL A 125 -2.86 8.22 6.33
N PHE A 126 -2.27 9.25 5.72
CA PHE A 126 -2.28 10.61 6.22
C PHE A 126 -3.60 11.29 5.85
N VAL A 127 -4.22 11.94 6.82
CA VAL A 127 -5.45 12.72 6.68
C VAL A 127 -5.17 14.16 7.11
N GLU A 128 -4.96 15.01 6.10
CA GLU A 128 -4.47 16.37 6.26
C GLU A 128 -5.38 17.37 5.54
N GLU A 129 -5.02 18.65 5.61
CA GLU A 129 -5.66 19.72 4.86
C GLU A 129 -4.63 20.39 3.94
N LEU A 130 -5.01 20.62 2.69
CA LEU A 130 -4.22 21.35 1.72
C LEU A 130 -5.12 22.37 1.01
N LEU A 131 -4.78 23.65 1.12
CA LEU A 131 -5.55 24.76 0.52
C LEU A 131 -7.05 24.70 0.86
N GLY A 132 -7.39 24.43 2.13
CA GLY A 132 -8.77 24.33 2.60
C GLY A 132 -9.50 23.02 2.24
N ASN A 133 -8.84 22.08 1.57
CA ASN A 133 -9.42 20.81 1.15
C ASN A 133 -8.81 19.64 1.90
N LYS A 134 -9.62 18.64 2.25
CA LYS A 134 -9.15 17.39 2.83
C LYS A 134 -8.24 16.67 1.83
N ARG A 135 -7.04 16.30 2.29
CA ARG A 135 -6.05 15.52 1.54
C ARG A 135 -5.86 14.17 2.22
N ILE A 136 -6.07 13.09 1.46
CA ILE A 136 -5.80 11.72 1.89
C ILE A 136 -4.62 11.22 1.07
N GLN A 137 -3.54 10.80 1.73
CA GLN A 137 -2.32 10.40 1.03
C GLN A 137 -1.47 9.41 1.81
N HIS A 138 -0.62 8.67 1.11
CA HIS A 138 0.48 7.91 1.69
C HIS A 138 1.57 7.84 0.62
N SER A 139 2.82 8.16 0.99
CA SER A 139 3.95 7.99 0.07
C SER A 139 4.39 6.53 0.03
N GLY A 140 4.90 6.07 -1.11
CA GLY A 140 5.64 4.81 -1.21
C GLY A 140 7.11 5.12 -1.49
N GLY A 141 8.02 4.39 -0.85
CA GLY A 141 9.46 4.52 -1.09
C GLY A 141 10.15 3.21 -0.78
N GLU A 142 10.90 2.73 -1.76
CA GLU A 142 11.85 1.63 -1.61
C GLU A 142 13.26 2.15 -1.94
N ALA A 143 14.29 1.34 -1.66
CA ALA A 143 15.68 1.74 -1.92
C ALA A 143 16.02 1.95 -3.41
N PHE A 144 15.08 1.67 -4.32
CA PHE A 144 15.20 1.71 -5.77
C PHE A 144 13.93 2.29 -6.41
N HIS A 145 14.05 2.76 -7.65
CA HIS A 145 12.96 3.29 -8.47
C HIS A 145 12.48 2.26 -9.49
N TYR A 146 11.36 2.52 -10.17
CA TYR A 146 10.81 1.63 -11.19
C TYR A 146 10.73 2.33 -12.56
N LEU A 147 11.21 1.65 -13.61
CA LEU A 147 11.09 2.10 -14.99
C LEU A 147 10.00 1.31 -15.71
N SER A 148 8.90 1.98 -16.06
CA SER A 148 7.85 1.41 -16.90
C SER A 148 8.28 1.40 -18.37
N LYS A 149 8.21 0.24 -19.03
CA LYS A 149 8.34 0.13 -20.49
C LYS A 149 6.94 0.09 -21.09
N PHE A 150 6.59 1.07 -21.92
CA PHE A 150 5.32 1.13 -22.66
C PHE A 150 5.45 0.38 -24.00
#